data_AF-A0A7K4IH65-F1
#
_entry.id   AF-A0A7K4IH65-F1
#
_cell.length_a   1.000
_cell.length_b   1.000
_cell.length_c   1.000
_cell.angle_alpha   90.00
_cell.angle_beta   90.00
_cell.angle_gamma   90.00
#
_symmetry.space_group_name_H-M   'P 1'
#
loop_
_entity.id
_entity.type
_entity.pdbx_description
1 polymer ?
#
loop_
_entity_poly.entity_id
_entity_poly.type
_entity_poly.pdbx_seq_one_letter_code
_entity_poly.pdbx_strand_id
1 'polypeptide(L)'
;MSEMEDAWKRVLGAFDDWIYYETSEFGPWTSYFNMENLHELTESQRLGWMYNMRDVVIPGRVDKCREAGVALEDFLPYMPDVDTIQVVQSMLDLALRIQDGILHMSDAFDMMIEEYQKGGLEDIGSALQAIAESEEDIRHYMSMFSQGFGRLKSLGLDLPEDLQ
;
A
#
# COMPACT_ATOMS: atom_id res chain seq x y z
N MET A 1 14.74 -20.11 19.07
CA MET A 1 14.48 -18.88 18.32
C MET A 1 14.64 -17.73 19.29
N SER A 2 15.42 -16.71 18.93
CA SER A 2 15.52 -15.49 19.72
C SER A 2 14.25 -14.64 19.53
N GLU A 3 13.85 -13.85 20.52
CA GLU A 3 12.67 -12.96 20.39
C GLU A 3 12.80 -11.99 19.20
N MET A 4 14.03 -11.62 18.85
CA MET A 4 14.36 -10.82 17.66
C MET A 4 14.06 -11.58 16.36
N GLU A 5 14.41 -12.87 16.26
CA GLU A 5 14.09 -13.70 15.09
C GLU A 5 12.58 -13.86 14.91
N ASP A 6 11.84 -14.07 16.00
CA ASP A 6 10.38 -14.20 15.95
C ASP A 6 9.71 -12.88 15.54
N ALA A 7 10.18 -11.75 16.08
CA ALA A 7 9.70 -10.43 15.69
C ALA A 7 10.03 -10.13 14.21
N TRP A 8 11.22 -10.50 13.74
CA TRP A 8 11.61 -10.33 12.34
C TRP A 8 10.75 -11.16 11.38
N LYS A 9 10.46 -12.41 11.74
CA LYS A 9 9.53 -13.25 10.98
C LYS A 9 8.14 -12.63 10.84
N ARG A 10 7.64 -11.95 11.89
CA ARG A 10 6.37 -11.21 11.82
C ARG A 10 6.43 -10.02 10.88
N VAL A 11 7.53 -9.27 10.86
CA VAL A 11 7.73 -8.17 9.89
C VAL A 11 7.65 -8.73 8.48
N LEU A 12 8.44 -9.76 8.16
CA LEU A 12 8.46 -10.33 6.81
C LEU A 12 7.08 -10.88 6.41
N GLY A 13 6.42 -11.61 7.29
CA GLY A 13 5.06 -12.11 7.04
C GLY A 13 4.05 -11.00 6.76
N ALA A 14 4.08 -9.90 7.51
CA ALA A 14 3.19 -8.75 7.29
C ALA A 14 3.44 -8.07 5.93
N PHE A 15 4.70 -7.98 5.51
CA PHE A 15 5.05 -7.46 4.18
C PHE A 15 4.66 -8.42 3.05
N ASP A 16 4.85 -9.72 3.23
CA ASP A 16 4.39 -10.73 2.26
C ASP A 16 2.87 -10.70 2.10
N ASP A 17 2.13 -10.62 3.19
CA ASP A 17 0.67 -10.47 3.18
C ASP A 17 0.23 -9.19 2.47
N TRP A 18 0.94 -8.08 2.69
CA TRP A 18 0.66 -6.82 2.02
C TRP A 18 0.96 -6.90 0.52
N ILE A 19 2.11 -7.44 0.12
CA ILE A 19 2.47 -7.65 -1.31
C ILE A 19 1.45 -8.57 -1.98
N TYR A 20 1.02 -9.63 -1.30
CA TYR A 20 -0.03 -10.51 -1.78
C TYR A 20 -1.31 -9.72 -2.03
N TYR A 21 -1.77 -8.91 -1.07
CA TYR A 21 -2.97 -8.09 -1.23
C TYR A 21 -2.86 -7.09 -2.39
N GLU A 22 -1.73 -6.40 -2.51
CA GLU A 22 -1.47 -5.44 -3.59
C GLU A 22 -1.51 -6.11 -4.98
N THR A 23 -1.09 -7.37 -5.07
CA THR A 23 -1.07 -8.11 -6.33
C THR A 23 -2.37 -8.84 -6.65
N SER A 24 -3.05 -9.44 -5.66
CA SER A 24 -4.24 -10.27 -5.88
C SER A 24 -5.54 -9.50 -5.77
N GLU A 25 -5.67 -8.59 -4.79
CA GLU A 25 -6.92 -7.91 -4.48
C GLU A 25 -6.99 -6.52 -5.12
N PHE A 26 -5.87 -5.78 -5.15
CA PHE A 26 -5.83 -4.42 -5.70
C PHE A 26 -5.36 -4.36 -7.16
N GLY A 27 -4.25 -5.02 -7.49
CA GLY A 27 -3.60 -5.01 -8.80
C GLY A 27 -4.55 -5.18 -9.99
N PRO A 28 -5.52 -6.12 -9.97
CA PRO A 28 -6.46 -6.33 -11.08
C PRO A 28 -7.33 -5.12 -11.42
N TRP A 29 -7.50 -4.16 -10.51
CA TRP A 29 -8.35 -2.98 -10.71
C TRP A 29 -7.58 -1.78 -11.25
N THR A 30 -6.25 -1.77 -11.15
CA THR A 30 -5.41 -0.62 -11.51
C THR A 30 -5.44 -0.30 -13.01
N SER A 31 -5.82 -1.27 -13.85
CA SER A 31 -6.05 -1.03 -15.27
C SER A 31 -7.15 -0.01 -15.54
N TYR A 32 -8.09 0.19 -14.62
CA TYR A 32 -9.18 1.15 -14.78
C TYR A 32 -8.82 2.58 -14.38
N PHE A 33 -7.55 2.85 -14.02
CA PHE A 33 -7.10 4.21 -13.64
C PHE A 33 -6.83 5.10 -14.87
N ASN A 34 -7.59 4.88 -15.95
CA ASN A 34 -7.55 5.68 -17.16
C ASN A 34 -8.92 5.64 -17.86
N MET A 35 -9.21 6.71 -18.59
CA MET A 35 -10.51 6.88 -19.24
C MET A 35 -10.77 5.82 -20.31
N GLU A 36 -9.75 5.42 -21.05
CA GLU A 36 -9.86 4.44 -22.15
C GLU A 36 -10.48 3.13 -21.65
N ASN A 37 -9.91 2.54 -20.60
CA ASN A 37 -10.40 1.28 -20.04
C ASN A 37 -11.75 1.46 -19.31
N LEU A 38 -12.02 2.64 -18.73
CA LEU A 38 -13.34 2.90 -18.14
C LEU A 38 -14.44 2.97 -19.18
N HIS A 39 -14.17 3.46 -20.39
CA HIS A 39 -15.16 3.49 -21.47
C HIS A 39 -15.65 2.09 -21.86
N GLU A 40 -14.84 1.05 -21.66
CA GLU A 40 -15.20 -0.35 -21.97
C GLU A 40 -16.24 -0.93 -21.01
N LEU A 41 -16.38 -0.35 -19.82
CA LEU A 41 -17.33 -0.79 -18.80
C LEU A 41 -18.72 -0.20 -19.03
N THR A 42 -19.77 -0.94 -18.67
CA THR A 42 -21.12 -0.36 -18.54
C THR A 42 -21.19 0.58 -17.34
N GLU A 43 -22.20 1.44 -17.30
CA GLU A 43 -22.44 2.32 -16.15
C GLU A 43 -22.51 1.58 -14.81
N SER A 44 -23.24 0.45 -14.77
CA SER A 44 -23.33 -0.38 -13.57
C SER A 44 -22.00 -1.00 -13.15
N GLN A 45 -21.15 -1.37 -14.11
CA GLN A 45 -19.82 -1.88 -13.84
C GLN A 45 -18.88 -0.80 -13.31
N ARG A 46 -18.92 0.42 -13.85
CA ARG A 46 -18.13 1.56 -13.36
C ARG A 46 -18.47 1.90 -11.93
N LEU A 47 -19.77 2.09 -11.64
CA LEU A 47 -20.23 2.36 -10.27
C LEU A 47 -19.89 1.21 -9.33
N GLY A 48 -20.10 -0.04 -9.75
CA GLY A 48 -19.73 -1.21 -8.96
C GLY A 48 -18.24 -1.26 -8.63
N TRP A 49 -17.37 -0.93 -9.59
CA TRP A 49 -15.94 -0.81 -9.38
C TRP A 49 -15.59 0.33 -8.42
N MET A 50 -16.13 1.53 -8.62
CA MET A 50 -15.89 2.68 -7.74
C MET A 50 -16.27 2.39 -6.28
N TYR A 51 -17.44 1.81 -6.07
CA TYR A 51 -17.90 1.43 -4.73
C TYR A 51 -17.05 0.31 -4.13
N ASN A 52 -16.68 -0.71 -4.91
CA ASN A 52 -15.79 -1.76 -4.43
C ASN A 52 -14.40 -1.22 -4.04
N MET A 53 -13.86 -0.27 -4.82
CA MET A 53 -12.61 0.40 -4.50
C MET A 53 -12.69 1.13 -3.17
N ARG A 54 -13.73 1.96 -2.98
CA ARG A 54 -13.95 2.74 -1.77
C ARG A 54 -14.24 1.87 -0.54
N ASP A 55 -15.15 0.91 -0.67
CA ASP A 55 -15.72 0.21 0.49
C ASP A 55 -14.94 -1.03 0.91
N VAL A 56 -14.10 -1.58 0.02
CA VAL A 56 -13.43 -2.87 0.25
C VAL A 56 -11.93 -2.78 -0.03
N VAL A 57 -11.54 -2.43 -1.25
CA VAL A 57 -10.15 -2.60 -1.70
C VAL A 57 -9.22 -1.59 -1.02
N ILE A 58 -9.54 -0.30 -1.07
CA ILE A 58 -8.71 0.76 -0.47
C ILE A 58 -8.61 0.59 1.06
N PRO A 59 -9.72 0.38 1.81
CA PRO A 59 -9.63 0.07 3.23
C PRO A 59 -8.72 -1.12 3.54
N GLY A 60 -8.81 -2.20 2.76
CA GLY A 60 -7.93 -3.36 2.93
C GLY A 60 -6.46 -3.05 2.66
N ARG A 61 -6.13 -2.18 1.69
CA ARG A 61 -4.75 -1.68 1.48
C ARG A 61 -4.25 -0.93 2.71
N VAL A 62 -5.06 -0.05 3.28
CA VAL A 62 -4.70 0.70 4.50
C VAL A 62 -4.42 -0.27 5.64
N ASP A 63 -5.29 -1.26 5.84
CA ASP A 63 -5.15 -2.23 6.91
C ASP A 63 -3.86 -3.05 6.77
N LYS A 64 -3.54 -3.52 5.55
CA LYS A 64 -2.30 -4.27 5.29
C LYS A 64 -1.04 -3.43 5.47
N CYS A 65 -1.05 -2.19 4.98
CA CYS A 65 0.05 -1.26 5.21
C CYS A 65 0.23 -0.96 6.71
N ARG A 66 -0.87 -0.83 7.46
CA ARG A 66 -0.86 -0.59 8.91
C ARG A 66 -0.30 -1.80 9.66
N GLU A 67 -0.70 -3.02 9.30
CA GLU A 67 -0.18 -4.27 9.88
C GLU A 67 1.34 -4.37 9.71
N ALA A 68 1.86 -4.04 8.52
CA ALA A 68 3.30 -3.97 8.29
C ALA A 68 4.00 -2.91 9.15
N GLY A 69 3.37 -1.75 9.34
CA GLY A 69 3.84 -0.71 10.26
C GLY A 69 3.90 -1.18 11.71
N VAL A 70 2.82 -1.77 12.22
CA VAL A 70 2.77 -2.32 13.59
C VAL A 70 3.84 -3.39 13.80
N ALA A 71 4.06 -4.26 12.81
CA ALA A 71 5.11 -5.28 12.91
C ALA A 71 6.51 -4.65 13.03
N LEU A 72 6.78 -3.54 12.31
CA LEU A 72 8.02 -2.78 12.44
C LEU A 72 8.15 -2.08 13.80
N GLU A 73 7.04 -1.53 14.34
CA GLU A 73 7.02 -0.94 15.68
C GLU A 73 7.34 -1.98 16.76
N ASP A 74 6.74 -3.16 16.66
CA ASP A 74 6.99 -4.29 17.55
C ASP A 74 8.41 -4.84 17.41
N PHE A 75 9.04 -4.66 16.25
CA PHE A 75 10.42 -5.10 15.99
C PHE A 75 11.47 -4.12 16.54
N LEU A 76 11.14 -2.82 16.59
CA LEU A 76 12.06 -1.75 16.99
C LEU A 76 12.76 -1.95 18.34
N PRO A 77 12.12 -2.47 19.42
CA PRO A 77 12.78 -2.70 20.72
C PRO A 77 13.92 -3.72 20.68
N TYR A 78 13.97 -4.56 19.65
CA TYR A 78 14.96 -5.63 19.50
C TYR A 78 16.20 -5.19 18.70
N MET A 79 16.26 -3.94 18.26
CA MET A 79 17.37 -3.43 17.44
C MET A 79 18.67 -3.33 18.24
N PRO A 80 19.79 -3.89 17.74
CA PRO A 80 21.03 -4.00 18.49
C PRO A 80 21.80 -2.68 18.63
N ASP A 81 21.56 -1.72 17.74
CA ASP A 81 22.33 -0.48 17.66
C ASP A 81 21.52 0.69 17.08
N VAL A 82 22.11 1.89 17.13
CA VAL A 82 21.44 3.13 16.67
C VAL A 82 21.20 3.13 15.15
N ASP A 83 22.07 2.48 14.37
CA ASP A 83 21.95 2.49 12.91
C ASP A 83 20.77 1.62 12.46
N THR A 84 20.60 0.45 13.07
CA THR A 84 19.43 -0.43 12.86
C THR A 84 18.14 0.24 13.31
N ILE A 85 18.13 0.91 14.47
CA ILE A 85 16.98 1.70 14.94
C ILE A 85 16.57 2.76 13.91
N GLN A 86 17.52 3.53 13.38
CA GLN A 86 17.23 4.59 12.40
C GLN A 86 16.62 4.03 11.11
N VAL A 87 17.07 2.85 10.66
CA VAL A 87 16.52 2.21 9.47
C VAL A 87 15.08 1.79 9.69
N VAL A 88 14.78 1.12 10.81
CA VAL A 88 13.40 0.71 11.14
C VAL A 88 12.49 1.93 11.31
N GLN A 89 12.96 3.00 11.97
CA GLN A 89 12.21 4.27 12.06
C GLN A 89 11.93 4.89 10.69
N SER A 90 12.90 4.89 9.78
CA SER A 90 12.69 5.39 8.42
C SER A 90 11.66 4.54 7.64
N MET A 91 11.62 3.23 7.89
CA MET A 91 10.62 2.33 7.31
C MET A 91 9.21 2.59 7.91
N LEU A 92 9.12 2.94 9.20
CA LEU A 92 7.87 3.36 9.83
C LEU A 92 7.35 4.66 9.23
N ASP A 93 8.21 5.66 9.08
CA ASP A 93 7.85 6.93 8.43
C ASP A 93 7.34 6.71 6.99
N LEU A 94 7.96 5.77 6.28
CA LEU A 94 7.54 5.38 4.93
C LEU A 94 6.16 4.71 4.94
N ALA A 95 5.88 3.82 5.90
CA ALA A 95 4.57 3.19 6.05
C ALA A 95 3.46 4.21 6.35
N LEU A 96 3.76 5.23 7.16
CA LEU A 96 2.82 6.34 7.43
C LEU A 96 2.57 7.16 6.16
N ARG A 97 3.63 7.50 5.42
CA ARG A 97 3.53 8.23 4.15
C ARG A 97 2.67 7.50 3.12
N ILE A 98 2.79 6.18 3.06
CA ILE A 98 1.99 5.33 2.17
C ILE A 98 0.53 5.29 2.63
N GLN A 99 0.27 5.11 3.93
CA GLN A 99 -1.10 5.18 4.47
C GLN A 99 -1.77 6.51 4.13
N ASP A 100 -1.07 7.64 4.31
CA ASP A 100 -1.58 8.95 3.90
C ASP A 100 -1.90 8.98 2.41
N GLY A 101 -1.01 8.48 1.55
CA GLY A 101 -1.25 8.39 0.11
C GLY A 101 -2.49 7.56 -0.25
N ILE A 102 -2.68 6.42 0.43
CA ILE A 102 -3.86 5.55 0.23
C ILE A 102 -5.15 6.28 0.68
N LEU A 103 -5.10 7.05 1.76
CA LEU A 103 -6.26 7.86 2.21
C LEU A 103 -6.60 8.97 1.21
N HIS A 104 -5.61 9.67 0.66
CA HIS A 104 -5.86 10.66 -0.41
C HIS A 104 -6.49 9.99 -1.65
N MET A 105 -6.06 8.77 -2.00
CA MET A 105 -6.70 7.99 -3.05
C MET A 105 -8.17 7.67 -2.71
N SER A 106 -8.47 7.33 -1.45
CA SER A 106 -9.85 7.13 -1.00
C SER A 106 -10.72 8.36 -1.23
N ASP A 107 -10.24 9.53 -0.82
CA ASP A 107 -10.94 10.81 -1.00
C ASP A 107 -11.17 11.11 -2.49
N ALA A 108 -10.19 10.78 -3.35
CA ALA A 108 -10.32 10.93 -4.79
C ALA A 108 -11.37 9.97 -5.39
N PHE A 109 -11.50 8.74 -4.89
CA PHE A 109 -12.57 7.83 -5.28
C PHE A 109 -13.95 8.34 -4.84
N ASP A 110 -14.07 8.91 -3.65
CA ASP A 110 -15.32 9.52 -3.18
C ASP A 110 -15.73 10.69 -4.09
N MET A 111 -14.78 11.57 -4.43
CA MET A 111 -15.00 12.65 -5.38
C MET A 111 -15.43 12.12 -6.75
N MET A 112 -14.76 11.07 -7.23
CA MET A 112 -15.07 10.44 -8.52
C MET A 112 -16.50 9.90 -8.57
N ILE A 113 -16.97 9.25 -7.49
CA ILE A 113 -18.34 8.75 -7.38
C ILE A 113 -19.34 9.91 -7.47
N GLU A 114 -19.09 10.98 -6.74
CA GLU A 114 -19.96 12.15 -6.75
C GLU A 114 -20.04 12.82 -8.12
N GLU A 115 -18.89 13.03 -8.78
CA GLU A 115 -18.79 13.63 -10.11
C GLU A 115 -19.49 12.75 -11.16
N TYR A 116 -19.24 11.43 -11.11
CA TYR A 116 -19.87 10.49 -12.03
C TYR A 116 -21.39 10.50 -11.92
N GLN A 117 -21.93 10.60 -10.70
CA GLN A 117 -23.38 10.65 -10.50
C GLN A 117 -24.02 11.96 -10.97
N LYS A 118 -23.26 13.07 -10.98
CA LYS A 118 -23.75 14.39 -11.38
C LYS A 118 -23.68 14.60 -12.90
N GLY A 119 -22.59 14.20 -13.53
CA GLY A 119 -22.32 14.50 -14.95
C GLY A 119 -21.85 13.30 -15.79
N GLY A 120 -21.77 12.11 -15.21
CA GLY A 120 -21.35 10.91 -15.91
C GLY A 120 -19.84 10.86 -16.13
N LEU A 121 -19.43 10.08 -17.14
CA LEU A 121 -18.03 9.75 -17.37
C LEU A 121 -17.17 10.95 -17.80
N GLU A 122 -17.73 11.97 -18.43
CA GLU A 122 -16.97 13.14 -18.90
C GLU A 122 -16.45 14.02 -17.75
N ASP A 123 -17.10 13.97 -16.59
CA ASP A 123 -16.82 14.86 -15.46
C ASP A 123 -15.79 14.29 -14.48
N ILE A 124 -15.43 13.01 -14.57
CA ILE A 124 -14.53 12.35 -13.59
C ILE A 124 -13.04 12.50 -13.87
N GLY A 125 -12.66 13.19 -14.95
CA GLY A 125 -11.27 13.20 -15.45
C GLY A 125 -10.27 13.68 -14.39
N SER A 126 -10.63 14.69 -13.61
CA SER A 126 -9.77 15.25 -12.55
C SER A 126 -9.57 14.27 -11.40
N ALA A 127 -10.65 13.66 -10.91
CA ALA A 127 -10.57 12.67 -9.83
C ALA A 127 -9.79 11.42 -10.27
N LEU A 128 -9.99 10.97 -11.51
CA LEU A 128 -9.25 9.84 -12.07
C LEU A 128 -7.75 10.12 -12.18
N GLN A 129 -7.37 11.33 -12.58
CA GLN A 129 -5.98 11.76 -12.59
C GLN A 129 -5.39 11.76 -11.18
N ALA A 130 -6.11 12.30 -10.18
CA ALA A 130 -5.66 12.30 -8.79
C ALA A 130 -5.46 10.87 -8.23
N ILE A 131 -6.32 9.92 -8.61
CA ILE A 131 -6.16 8.49 -8.27
C ILE A 131 -4.87 7.93 -8.88
N ALA A 132 -4.62 8.18 -10.16
CA ALA A 132 -3.43 7.69 -10.85
C ALA A 132 -2.14 8.27 -10.28
N GLU A 133 -2.12 9.57 -9.97
CA GLU A 133 -0.98 10.25 -9.33
C GLU A 133 -0.72 9.71 -7.92
N SER A 134 -1.79 9.52 -7.12
CA SER A 134 -1.67 8.92 -5.78
C SER A 134 -1.10 7.51 -5.84
N GLU A 135 -1.51 6.71 -6.82
CA GLU A 135 -0.99 5.36 -7.02
C GLU A 135 0.49 5.35 -7.41
N GLU A 136 0.92 6.28 -8.28
CA GLU A 136 2.33 6.40 -8.65
C GLU A 136 3.20 6.74 -7.43
N ASP A 137 2.76 7.71 -6.62
CA ASP A 137 3.42 8.09 -5.38
C ASP A 137 3.51 6.92 -4.39
N ILE A 138 2.40 6.19 -4.18
CA ILE A 138 2.37 4.99 -3.32
C ILE A 138 3.39 3.96 -3.81
N ARG A 139 3.39 3.62 -5.11
CA ARG A 139 4.35 2.66 -5.68
C ARG A 139 5.80 3.12 -5.52
N HIS A 140 6.05 4.42 -5.70
CA HIS A 140 7.37 4.99 -5.47
C HIS A 140 7.82 4.74 -4.04
N TYR A 141 7.01 5.10 -3.05
CA TYR A 141 7.32 4.85 -1.64
C TYR A 141 7.46 3.36 -1.32
N MET A 142 6.56 2.51 -1.81
CA MET A 142 6.67 1.05 -1.61
C MET A 142 8.00 0.49 -2.13
N SER A 143 8.50 0.99 -3.26
CA SER A 143 9.79 0.56 -3.80
C SER A 143 10.97 0.86 -2.87
N MET A 144 10.87 1.89 -2.03
CA MET A 144 11.93 2.28 -1.10
C MET A 144 12.10 1.30 0.06
N PHE A 145 11.10 0.47 0.38
CA PHE A 145 11.26 -0.60 1.38
C PHE A 145 12.37 -1.57 1.02
N SER A 146 12.59 -1.85 -0.26
CA SER A 146 13.70 -2.72 -0.71
C SER A 146 15.06 -2.21 -0.24
N GLN A 147 15.25 -0.89 -0.15
CA GLN A 147 16.47 -0.27 0.37
C GLN A 147 16.57 -0.43 1.88
N GLY A 148 15.46 -0.29 2.60
CA GLY A 148 15.37 -0.53 4.04
C GLY A 148 15.74 -1.98 4.40
N PHE A 149 15.09 -2.95 3.75
CA PHE A 149 15.39 -4.38 3.90
C PHE A 149 16.84 -4.71 3.53
N GLY A 150 17.35 -4.16 2.43
CA GLY A 150 18.75 -4.34 2.03
C GLY A 150 19.74 -3.80 3.06
N ARG A 151 19.41 -2.68 3.71
CA ARG A 151 20.25 -2.10 4.76
C ARG A 151 20.19 -2.91 6.05
N LEU A 152 19.02 -3.37 6.49
CA LEU A 152 18.89 -4.28 7.64
C LEU A 152 19.69 -5.56 7.42
N LYS A 153 19.62 -6.13 6.21
CA LYS A 153 20.45 -7.27 5.82
C LYS A 153 21.95 -7.00 5.92
N SER A 154 22.41 -5.85 5.42
CA SER A 154 23.83 -5.46 5.53
C SER A 154 24.33 -5.28 6.97
N LEU A 155 23.39 -5.05 7.90
CA LEU A 155 23.65 -4.90 9.33
C LEU A 155 23.50 -6.23 10.11
N GLY A 156 23.27 -7.35 9.41
CA GLY A 156 23.23 -8.69 10.01
C GLY A 156 21.84 -9.25 10.30
N LEU A 157 20.77 -8.57 9.88
CA LEU A 157 19.40 -9.10 9.91
C LEU A 157 19.09 -9.81 8.58
N ASP A 158 19.53 -11.06 8.45
CA ASP A 158 19.25 -11.88 7.27
C ASP A 158 17.77 -12.32 7.20
N LEU A 159 17.33 -12.67 5.98
CA LEU A 159 16.06 -13.34 5.77
C LEU A 159 16.12 -14.74 6.44
N PRO A 160 15.15 -15.13 7.28
CA PRO A 160 15.07 -16.48 7.84
C PRO A 160 15.17 -17.53 6.73
N GLU A 161 15.92 -18.61 6.96
CA GLU A 161 16.12 -19.70 5.98
C GLU A 161 14.80 -20.31 5.49
N ASP A 162 13.72 -20.20 6.28
CA ASP A 162 12.38 -20.69 5.97
C ASP A 162 11.62 -19.85 4.91
N LEU A 163 12.15 -18.66 4.56
CA LEU A 163 11.57 -17.71 3.60
C LEU A 163 12.46 -17.52 2.34
N GLN A 164 13.44 -18.41 2.14
CA GLN A 164 14.23 -18.52 0.89
C GLN A 164 13.63 -19.56 -0.06
#